data_AF-A0A7D9DMC7-F1
#
_entry.id   AF-A0A7D9DMC7-F1
#
_cell.length_a   1.000
_cell.length_b   1.000
_cell.length_c   1.000
_cell.angle_alpha   90.00
_cell.angle_beta   90.00
_cell.angle_gamma   90.00
#
_symmetry.space_group_name_H-M   'P 1'
#
loop_
_entity.id
_entity.type
_entity.pdbx_description
1 polymer ?
#
loop_
_entity_poly.entity_id
_entity_poly.type
_entity_poly.pdbx_seq_one_letter_code
_entity_poly.pdbx_strand_id
1 'polypeptide(L)'
;MSSNKAPGIDQIPIRVIKDCLTSILPTLTSIVNSSLATSTFPTVWKIAEITPIPKDGDHEQAINNRPISLLPVLSKVCERAAYNQLSSYLLEKERLTQHQSGNKKWHSTETSVIQTTDAMLKAIDKRSLLLQSFWT
;
A
#
# COMPACT_ATOMS: atom_id res chain seq x y z
N MET A 1 0.81 12.39 7.35
CA MET A 1 1.84 11.41 7.76
C MET A 1 2.23 11.67 9.21
N SER A 2 2.38 10.62 10.02
CA SER A 2 2.81 10.74 11.42
C SER A 2 4.24 11.30 11.53
N SER A 3 4.54 12.02 12.61
CA SER A 3 5.84 12.71 12.77
C SER A 3 6.98 11.80 13.23
N ASN A 4 6.68 10.65 13.84
CA ASN A 4 7.67 9.75 14.45
C ASN A 4 8.05 8.58 13.53
N LYS A 5 8.16 8.82 12.22
CA LYS A 5 8.63 7.80 11.27
C LYS A 5 10.14 7.89 11.11
N ALA A 6 10.79 6.74 10.95
CA ALA A 6 12.20 6.69 10.58
C ALA A 6 12.44 7.46 9.26
N PRO A 7 13.51 8.26 9.19
CA PRO A 7 13.91 8.93 7.96
C PRO A 7 14.36 7.91 6.91
N GLY A 8 14.52 8.38 5.67
CA GLY A 8 15.15 7.57 4.62
C GLY A 8 16.66 7.76 4.62
N ILE A 9 17.28 7.39 3.50
CA ILE A 9 18.72 7.55 3.26
C ILE A 9 19.24 8.99 3.43
N ASP A 10 18.38 9.99 3.25
CA ASP A 10 18.69 11.41 3.42
C ASP A 10 18.79 11.84 4.90
N GLN A 11 18.39 10.97 5.84
CA GLN A 11 18.34 11.23 7.28
C GLN A 11 17.49 12.46 7.65
N ILE A 12 16.58 12.90 6.76
CA ILE A 12 15.71 14.05 7.01
C ILE A 12 14.41 13.55 7.67
N PRO A 13 14.16 13.90 8.95
CA PRO A 13 12.92 13.52 9.59
C PRO A 13 11.76 14.37 9.03
N ILE A 14 10.58 13.76 8.96
CA ILE A 14 9.37 14.42 8.45
C ILE A 14 9.00 15.70 9.23
N ARG A 15 9.41 15.81 10.50
CA ARG A 15 9.20 17.02 11.30
C ARG A 15 9.86 18.23 10.63
N VAL A 16 11.10 18.11 10.17
CA VAL A 16 11.82 19.19 9.49
C VAL A 16 11.07 19.64 8.24
N ILE A 17 10.60 18.67 7.43
CA ILE A 17 9.80 18.96 6.23
C ILE A 17 8.50 19.70 6.56
N LYS A 18 7.84 19.36 7.67
CA LYS A 18 6.63 20.05 8.12
C LYS A 18 6.93 21.47 8.60
N ASP A 19 8.02 21.65 9.34
CA ASP A 19 8.41 22.94 9.92
C ASP A 19 8.79 23.95 8.82
N CYS A 20 9.43 23.50 7.73
CA CYS A 20 9.77 24.35 6.58
C CYS A 20 8.75 24.32 5.43
N LEU A 21 7.60 23.65 5.62
CA LEU A 21 6.67 23.33 4.53
C LEU A 21 6.23 24.56 3.75
N THR A 22 5.93 25.67 4.45
CA THR A 22 5.49 26.93 3.83
C THR A 22 6.47 27.46 2.79
N SER A 23 7.77 27.24 3.01
CA SER A 23 8.83 27.70 2.12
C SER A 23 9.08 26.74 0.96
N ILE A 24 9.01 25.43 1.21
CA ILE A 24 9.35 24.41 0.19
C ILE A 24 8.14 23.96 -0.64
N LEU A 25 6.91 24.22 -0.20
CA LEU A 25 5.69 23.71 -0.83
C LEU A 25 5.57 24.07 -2.32
N PRO A 26 5.86 25.31 -2.77
CA PRO A 26 5.78 25.64 -4.19
C PRO A 26 6.74 24.79 -5.04
N THR A 27 8.00 24.66 -4.59
CA THR A 27 9.03 23.87 -5.26
C THR A 27 8.68 22.39 -5.26
N LEU A 28 8.24 21.85 -4.12
CA LEU A 28 7.84 20.45 -3.99
C LEU A 28 6.67 20.13 -4.92
N THR A 29 5.66 21.00 -4.98
CA THR A 29 4.50 20.84 -5.85
C THR A 29 4.91 20.85 -7.32
N SER A 30 5.81 21.78 -7.69
CA SER A 30 6.39 21.84 -9.04
C SER A 30 7.08 20.54 -9.42
N ILE A 31 7.94 20.00 -8.55
CA ILE A 31 8.65 18.73 -8.79
C ILE A 31 7.66 17.56 -8.97
N VAL A 32 6.66 17.44 -8.10
CA VAL A 32 5.65 16.36 -8.17
C VAL A 32 4.85 16.47 -9.47
N ASN A 33 4.38 17.66 -9.83
CA ASN A 33 3.62 17.87 -11.05
C ASN A 33 4.46 17.60 -12.30
N SER A 34 5.71 18.07 -12.34
CA SER A 34 6.64 17.77 -13.43
C SER A 34 6.90 16.26 -13.52
N SER A 35 7.07 15.57 -12.40
CA SER A 35 7.29 14.12 -12.39
C SER A 35 6.11 13.35 -13.00
N LEU A 36 4.88 13.72 -12.64
CA LEU A 36 3.67 13.11 -13.18
C LEU A 36 3.47 13.46 -14.67
N ALA A 37 3.66 14.72 -15.06
CA ALA A 37 3.48 15.17 -16.44
C ALA A 37 4.50 14.55 -17.41
N THR A 38 5.73 14.35 -16.96
CA THR A 38 6.83 13.78 -17.76
C THR A 38 6.97 12.26 -17.60
N SER A 39 6.12 11.63 -16.78
CA SER A 39 6.25 10.21 -16.40
C SER A 39 7.64 9.83 -15.87
N THR A 40 8.37 10.80 -15.31
CA THR A 40 9.76 10.62 -14.87
C THR A 40 9.85 10.86 -13.37
N PHE A 41 10.14 9.80 -12.61
CA PHE A 41 10.29 9.89 -11.16
C PHE A 41 11.72 10.29 -10.75
N PRO A 42 11.92 11.25 -9.83
CA PRO A 42 13.24 11.69 -9.41
C PRO A 42 14.13 10.55 -8.92
N THR A 43 15.33 10.42 -9.49
CA THR A 43 16.25 9.30 -9.19
C THR A 43 16.67 9.27 -7.73
N VAL A 44 16.94 10.44 -7.13
CA VAL A 44 17.30 10.56 -5.70
C VAL A 44 16.18 10.04 -4.79
N TRP A 45 14.92 10.18 -5.20
CA TRP A 45 13.79 9.68 -4.42
C TRP A 45 13.60 8.16 -4.54
N LYS A 46 14.25 7.49 -5.50
CA LYS A 46 14.18 6.02 -5.67
C LYS A 46 15.13 5.27 -4.73
N ILE A 47 16.12 5.96 -4.17
CA ILE A 47 17.15 5.34 -3.33
C ILE A 47 16.55 5.07 -1.95
N ALA A 48 16.61 3.81 -1.51
CA ALA A 48 16.12 3.39 -0.21
C ALA A 48 17.23 2.78 0.63
N GLU A 49 17.18 3.01 1.93
CA GLU A 49 17.98 2.26 2.91
C GLU A 49 17.25 0.94 3.23
N ILE A 50 17.94 -0.19 3.13
CA ILE A 50 17.37 -1.51 3.41
C ILE A 50 17.67 -1.86 4.87
N THR A 51 16.62 -2.08 5.66
CA THR A 51 16.75 -2.53 7.05
C THR A 51 16.06 -3.88 7.23
N PRO A 52 16.74 -4.92 7.75
CA PRO A 52 16.10 -6.19 8.06
C PRO A 52 15.20 -6.05 9.29
N ILE A 53 13.95 -6.54 9.19
CA ILE A 53 13.06 -6.71 10.34
C ILE A 53 12.97 -8.21 10.66
N PRO A 54 13.28 -8.61 11.90
CA PRO A 54 13.08 -9.98 12.37
C PRO A 54 11.66 -10.50 12.15
N LYS A 55 11.55 -11.72 11.61
CA LYS A 55 10.37 -12.58 11.68
C LYS A 55 10.64 -13.66 12.74
N ASP A 56 9.66 -14.53 12.99
CA ASP A 56 9.82 -15.72 13.82
C ASP A 56 10.97 -16.61 13.34
N GLY A 57 11.73 -17.17 14.29
CA GLY A 57 12.88 -18.03 14.05
C GLY A 57 14.21 -17.39 14.45
N ASP A 58 15.30 -18.01 14.00
CA ASP A 58 16.67 -17.56 14.26
C ASP A 58 17.03 -16.33 13.41
N HIS A 59 17.31 -15.20 14.06
CA HIS A 59 17.55 -13.92 13.40
C HIS A 59 18.89 -13.81 12.67
N GLU A 60 19.85 -14.69 12.98
CA GLU A 60 21.12 -14.78 12.24
C GLU A 60 20.92 -15.38 10.84
N GLN A 61 19.78 -16.05 10.61
CA GLN A 61 19.44 -16.58 9.29
C GLN A 61 18.69 -15.52 8.49
N ALA A 62 19.27 -15.12 7.36
CA ALA A 62 18.69 -14.10 6.47
C ALA A 62 17.24 -14.42 6.03
N ILE A 63 16.88 -15.69 5.88
CA ILE A 63 15.53 -16.14 5.52
C ILE A 63 14.46 -15.79 6.57
N ASN A 64 14.86 -15.64 7.83
CA ASN A 64 13.98 -15.27 8.93
C ASN A 64 13.85 -13.75 9.10
N ASN A 65 14.36 -12.96 8.16
CA ASN A 65 14.25 -11.50 8.16
C ASN A 65 13.43 -11.02 6.95
N ARG A 66 12.65 -9.96 7.16
CA ARG A 66 11.94 -9.25 6.09
C ARG A 66 12.65 -7.93 5.83
N PRO A 67 13.25 -7.71 4.66
CA PRO A 67 13.82 -6.41 4.34
C PRO A 67 12.71 -5.37 4.20
N ILE A 68 12.89 -4.21 4.82
CA ILE A 68 12.08 -3.02 4.58
C ILE A 68 12.90 -1.95 3.86
N SER A 69 12.24 -1.23 2.95
CA SER A 69 12.86 -0.13 2.21
C SER A 69 12.47 1.22 2.84
N LEU A 70 13.42 1.88 3.47
CA LEU A 70 13.27 3.23 4.00
C LEU A 70 13.55 4.27 2.92
N LEU A 71 12.50 4.66 2.20
CA LEU A 71 12.55 5.74 1.21
C LEU A 71 12.56 7.13 1.86
N PRO A 72 13.20 8.13 1.20
CA PRO A 72 13.07 9.55 1.53
C PRO A 72 11.62 9.97 1.76
N VAL A 73 11.41 10.92 2.68
CA VAL A 73 10.06 11.41 2.99
C VAL A 73 9.38 11.98 1.75
N LEU A 74 10.12 12.70 0.91
CA LEU A 74 9.59 13.31 -0.31
C LEU A 74 9.17 12.28 -1.37
N SER A 75 9.82 11.11 -1.44
CA SER A 75 9.36 9.99 -2.28
C SER A 75 7.94 9.59 -1.92
N LYS A 76 7.71 9.38 -0.62
CA LYS A 76 6.41 8.98 -0.07
C LYS A 76 5.33 10.05 -0.29
N VAL A 77 5.71 11.33 -0.32
CA VAL A 77 4.79 12.43 -0.65
C VAL A 77 4.35 12.34 -2.12
N CYS A 78 5.28 12.13 -3.04
CA CYS A 78 4.98 11.96 -4.46
C CYS A 78 4.11 10.73 -4.73
N GLU A 79 4.46 9.59 -4.14
CA GLU A 79 3.68 8.35 -4.20
C GLU A 79 2.25 8.56 -3.67
N ARG A 80 2.10 9.30 -2.57
CA ARG A 80 0.79 9.61 -1.99
C ARG A 80 -0.05 10.48 -2.91
N ALA A 81 0.56 11.45 -3.60
CA ALA A 81 -0.12 12.29 -4.58
C ALA A 81 -0.65 11.44 -5.75
N ALA A 82 0.20 10.58 -6.31
CA ALA A 82 -0.18 9.65 -7.37
C ALA A 82 -1.28 8.67 -6.91
N TYR A 83 -1.13 8.08 -5.72
CA TYR A 83 -2.11 7.18 -5.13
C TYR A 83 -3.48 7.84 -4.98
N ASN A 84 -3.53 9.09 -4.49
CA ASN A 84 -4.79 9.79 -4.29
C ASN A 84 -5.52 10.05 -5.62
N GLN A 85 -4.80 10.46 -6.67
CA GLN A 85 -5.38 10.68 -8.00
C GLN A 85 -5.87 9.37 -8.61
N LEU A 86 -5.02 8.34 -8.65
CA LEU A 86 -5.34 7.05 -9.25
C LEU A 86 -6.47 6.33 -8.51
N SER A 87 -6.42 6.29 -7.19
CA SER A 87 -7.45 5.62 -6.38
C SER A 87 -8.81 6.29 -6.56
N SER A 88 -8.84 7.63 -6.61
CA SER A 88 -10.10 8.36 -6.83
C SER A 88 -10.70 8.03 -8.20
N TYR A 89 -9.87 8.05 -9.25
CA TYR A 89 -10.30 7.68 -10.60
C TYR A 89 -10.81 6.24 -10.68
N LEU A 90 -10.08 5.27 -10.13
CA LEU A 90 -10.46 3.85 -10.17
C LEU A 90 -11.77 3.58 -9.42
N LEU A 91 -12.02 4.29 -8.32
CA LEU A 91 -13.27 4.19 -7.57
C LEU A 91 -14.45 4.82 -8.31
N GLU A 92 -14.28 6.04 -8.84
CA GLU A 92 -15.33 6.76 -9.59
C GLU A 92 -15.74 6.00 -10.86
N LYS A 93 -14.78 5.35 -11.53
CA LYS A 93 -15.04 4.59 -12.76
C LYS A 93 -15.36 3.11 -12.51
N GLU A 94 -15.58 2.71 -11.26
CA GLU A 94 -15.90 1.32 -10.87
C GLU A 94 -14.93 0.28 -11.46
N ARG A 95 -13.65 0.64 -11.58
CA ARG A 95 -12.62 -0.22 -12.20
C ARG A 95 -11.92 -1.15 -11.23
N LEU A 96 -12.28 -1.09 -9.95
CA LEU A 96 -11.82 -2.04 -8.94
C LEU A 96 -12.78 -3.23 -8.89
N THR A 97 -12.23 -4.45 -8.88
CA THR A 97 -13.06 -5.65 -8.74
C THR A 97 -13.88 -5.62 -7.45
N GLN A 98 -15.10 -6.14 -7.53
CA GLN A 98 -16.00 -6.27 -6.38
C GLN A 98 -15.52 -7.36 -5.40
N HIS A 99 -14.73 -8.32 -5.88
CA HIS A 99 -14.26 -9.47 -5.11
C HIS A 99 -12.90 -9.26 -4.43
N GLN A 100 -12.29 -8.08 -4.56
CA GLN A 100 -11.07 -7.73 -3.84
C GLN A 100 -11.42 -6.94 -2.58
N SER A 101 -11.10 -7.53 -1.42
CA SER A 101 -11.24 -6.87 -0.12
C SER A 101 -9.91 -6.31 0.42
N GLY A 102 -8.77 -6.82 -0.04
CA GLY A 102 -7.44 -6.35 0.39
C GLY A 102 -7.11 -4.95 -0.14
N ASN A 103 -6.56 -4.09 0.74
CA ASN A 103 -6.07 -2.75 0.42
C ASN A 103 -7.10 -1.84 -0.28
N LYS A 104 -8.39 -2.09 -0.07
CA LYS A 104 -9.49 -1.32 -0.65
C LYS A 104 -10.23 -0.55 0.45
N LYS A 105 -10.55 0.71 0.19
CA LYS A 105 -11.28 1.55 1.15
C LYS A 105 -12.62 0.89 1.47
N TRP A 106 -13.00 0.87 2.74
CA TRP A 106 -14.24 0.26 3.26
C TRP A 106 -14.33 -1.27 3.14
N HIS A 107 -13.22 -1.95 2.91
CA HIS A 107 -13.12 -3.41 3.00
C HIS A 107 -12.14 -3.82 4.10
N SER A 108 -12.39 -4.97 4.71
CA SER A 108 -11.54 -5.59 5.74
C SER A 108 -11.39 -7.09 5.47
N THR A 109 -10.66 -7.78 6.35
CA THR A 109 -10.63 -9.25 6.32
C THR A 109 -12.01 -9.83 6.65
N GLU A 110 -12.79 -9.17 7.50
CA GLU A 110 -14.16 -9.59 7.86
C GLU A 110 -15.10 -9.51 6.66
N THR A 111 -15.04 -8.43 5.85
CA THR A 111 -15.86 -8.34 4.65
C THR A 111 -15.55 -9.48 3.68
N SER A 112 -14.28 -9.89 3.59
CA SER A 112 -13.87 -11.03 2.75
C SER A 112 -14.42 -12.36 3.27
N VAL A 113 -14.40 -12.57 4.59
CA VAL A 113 -14.96 -13.77 5.22
C VAL A 113 -16.46 -13.84 4.98
N ILE A 114 -17.19 -12.74 5.24
CA ILE A 114 -18.64 -12.67 5.04
C ILE A 114 -19.01 -12.94 3.57
N GLN A 115 -18.30 -12.33 2.62
CA GLN A 115 -18.53 -12.58 1.19
C GLN A 115 -18.33 -14.06 0.83
N THR A 116 -17.30 -14.70 1.40
CA THR A 116 -16.97 -16.10 1.12
C THR A 116 -18.00 -17.05 1.73
N THR A 117 -18.40 -16.82 2.98
CA THR A 117 -19.39 -17.66 3.67
C THR A 117 -20.77 -17.53 3.02
N ASP A 118 -21.20 -16.32 2.65
CA ASP A 118 -22.45 -16.09 1.93
C ASP A 118 -22.46 -16.77 0.55
N ALA A 119 -21.34 -16.73 -0.18
CA ALA A 119 -21.20 -17.44 -1.44
C ALA A 119 -21.32 -18.97 -1.27
N MET A 120 -20.72 -19.53 -0.21
CA MET A 120 -20.83 -20.96 0.11
C MET A 120 -22.26 -21.36 0.45
N LEU A 121 -22.95 -20.59 1.32
CA LEU A 121 -24.34 -20.85 1.71
C LEU A 121 -25.27 -20.81 0.50
N LYS A 122 -25.14 -19.79 -0.35
CA LYS A 122 -25.92 -19.70 -1.60
C LYS A 122 -25.70 -20.88 -2.56
N ALA A 123 -24.48 -21.43 -2.61
CA ALA A 123 -24.17 -22.59 -3.44
C ALA A 123 -24.81 -23.88 -2.89
N ILE A 124 -24.87 -24.01 -1.55
CA ILE A 124 -25.56 -25.11 -0.85
C ILE A 124 -27.07 -25.03 -1.12
N ASP A 125 -27.68 -23.86 -0.94
CA ASP A 125 -29.14 -23.66 -1.14
C ASP A 125 -29.57 -23.98 -2.58
N LYS A 126 -28.73 -23.64 -3.56
CA LYS A 126 -28.98 -23.92 -4.98
C LYS A 126 -28.75 -25.39 -5.38
N ARG A 127 -28.44 -26.29 -4.43
CA ARG A 127 -28.00 -27.68 -4.67
C ARG A 127 -26.90 -27.80 -5.73
N SER A 128 -26.13 -26.73 -5.96
CA SER A 128 -25.06 -26.72 -6.97
C SER A 128 -23.78 -27.39 -6.45
N LEU A 129 -23.71 -27.65 -5.15
CA LEU A 129 -22.78 -28.59 -4.53
C LEU A 129 -23.54 -29.87 -4.21
N LEU A 130 -23.77 -30.71 -5.21
CA LEU A 130 -24.00 -32.13 -4.96
C LEU A 130 -22.67 -32.68 -4.41
N LEU A 131 -22.54 -32.66 -3.07
CA LEU A 131 -21.71 -33.65 -2.39
C LEU A 131 -22.32 -35.01 -2.77
N GLN A 132 -21.79 -35.64 -3.82
CA GLN A 132 -21.94 -37.08 -4.00
C GLN A 132 -21.29 -37.73 -2.80
N SER A 133 -22.08 -37.98 -1.76
CA SER A 133 -21.76 -38.95 -0.74
C SER A 133 -21.70 -40.32 -1.42
N PHE A 134 -20.48 -40.75 -1.72
CA PHE A 134 -20.18 -42.16 -1.97
C PHE A 134 -20.46 -42.92 -0.67
N TRP A 135 -21.54 -43.70 -0.66
CA TRP A 135 -21.72 -44.78 0.30
C TRP A 135 -20.77 -45.92 -0.10
N THR A 136 -19.86 -46.29 0.79
CA THR A 136 -19.30 -47.66 0.87
C THR A 136 -20.25 -48.55 1.62
#